data_AF-A0A167J3D1-F1
#
_entry.id   AF-A0A167J3D1-F1
#
_cell.length_a   1.000
_cell.length_b   1.000
_cell.length_c   1.000
_cell.angle_alpha   90.00
_cell.angle_beta   90.00
_cell.angle_gamma   90.00
#
_symmetry.space_group_name_H-M   'P 1'
#
loop_
_entity.id
_entity.type
_entity.pdbx_description
1 polymer ?
#
loop_
_entity_poly.entity_id
_entity_poly.type
_entity_poly.pdbx_seq_one_letter_code
_entity_poly.pdbx_strand_id
1 'polypeptide(L)'
;MPTLPPVQPARSASGIIIDPNTLERKVPATRRADGTMRKELRIRPGFTPQEDVGLFRSRRQQTGERAPPGAAVPGAPAKRAVPPGTADAAGGGEAKSKAAKKNEKRKEKKREAKVEPVRDAWDEDDEPVKELKPQAAAEAKGKRADEEVERLAEELEKKAKV
;
A
#
# COMPACT_ATOMS: atom_id res chain seq x y z
N MET A 1 29.25 -4.05 -30.91
CA MET A 1 29.60 -5.21 -30.07
C MET A 1 28.38 -5.57 -29.23
N PRO A 2 27.80 -6.77 -29.34
CA PRO A 2 26.78 -7.21 -28.39
C PRO A 2 27.40 -7.27 -27.00
N THR A 3 26.87 -6.49 -26.06
CA THR A 3 27.32 -6.46 -24.67
C THR A 3 26.92 -7.76 -23.99
N LEU A 4 27.85 -8.40 -23.26
CA LEU A 4 27.55 -9.64 -22.54
C LEU A 4 26.42 -9.39 -21.51
N PRO A 5 25.45 -10.32 -21.37
CA PRO A 5 24.43 -10.22 -20.34
C PRO A 5 25.09 -10.23 -18.96
N PRO A 6 24.55 -9.49 -17.98
CA PRO A 6 25.12 -9.44 -16.64
C PRO A 6 25.09 -10.84 -16.00
N VAL A 7 26.23 -11.25 -15.44
CA VAL A 7 26.42 -12.56 -14.77
C VAL A 7 25.42 -12.75 -13.63
N GLN A 8 24.97 -11.66 -13.02
CA GLN A 8 23.91 -11.64 -12.02
C GLN A 8 22.79 -10.73 -12.52
N PRO A 9 21.66 -11.29 -12.99
CA PRO A 9 20.53 -10.48 -13.39
C PRO A 9 19.92 -9.80 -12.15
N ALA A 10 19.44 -8.58 -12.33
CA ALA A 10 18.79 -7.82 -11.27
C ALA A 10 17.56 -8.60 -10.75
N ARG A 11 17.47 -8.76 -9.44
CA ARG A 11 16.35 -9.40 -8.76
C ARG A 11 15.40 -8.34 -8.22
N SER A 12 14.11 -8.55 -8.39
CA SER A 12 13.10 -7.77 -7.67
C SER A 12 13.11 -8.08 -6.17
N ALA A 13 12.40 -7.30 -5.35
CA ALA A 13 12.23 -7.56 -3.92
C ALA A 13 11.72 -8.99 -3.66
N SER A 14 10.81 -9.45 -4.53
CA SER A 14 10.26 -10.81 -4.51
C SER A 14 11.20 -11.92 -5.02
N GLY A 15 12.46 -11.60 -5.35
CA GLY A 15 13.42 -12.55 -5.91
C GLY A 15 13.17 -12.92 -7.38
N ILE A 16 12.32 -12.17 -8.08
CA ILE A 16 11.97 -12.39 -9.49
C ILE A 16 13.10 -11.90 -10.40
N ILE A 17 13.44 -12.69 -11.40
CA ILE A 17 14.43 -12.40 -12.43
C ILE A 17 13.73 -12.35 -13.80
N ILE A 18 14.23 -11.48 -14.68
CA ILE A 18 13.88 -11.46 -16.10
C ILE A 18 14.97 -12.19 -16.87
N ASP A 19 14.61 -13.23 -17.60
CA ASP A 19 15.55 -13.95 -18.46
C ASP A 19 15.98 -13.07 -19.65
N PRO A 20 17.29 -12.95 -19.94
CA PRO A 20 17.76 -12.13 -21.06
C PRO A 20 17.42 -12.75 -22.43
N ASN A 21 17.22 -14.06 -22.50
CA ASN A 21 16.98 -14.77 -23.76
C ASN A 21 15.48 -14.89 -24.09
N THR A 22 14.66 -15.23 -23.09
CA THR A 22 13.23 -15.48 -23.26
C THR A 22 12.36 -14.30 -22.82
N LEU A 23 12.94 -13.29 -22.15
CA LEU A 23 12.24 -12.16 -21.53
C LEU A 23 11.15 -12.59 -20.53
N GLU A 24 11.15 -13.86 -20.13
CA GLU A 24 10.20 -14.41 -19.19
C GLU A 24 10.55 -14.00 -17.76
N ARG A 25 9.51 -13.77 -16.95
CA ARG A 25 9.65 -13.51 -15.51
C ARG A 25 9.60 -14.83 -14.77
N LYS A 26 10.65 -15.11 -13.98
CA LYS A 26 10.76 -16.36 -13.24
C LYS A 26 11.43 -16.18 -11.88
N VAL A 27 11.16 -17.10 -10.96
CA VAL A 27 11.92 -17.26 -9.73
C VAL A 27 12.98 -18.34 -9.98
N PRO A 28 14.28 -18.03 -9.80
CA PRO A 28 15.36 -18.97 -10.09
C PRO A 28 15.29 -20.23 -9.22
N ALA A 29 15.85 -21.33 -9.70
CA ALA A 29 16.06 -22.53 -8.89
C ALA A 29 16.92 -22.20 -7.65
N THR A 30 16.52 -22.69 -6.49
CA THR A 30 17.20 -22.43 -5.21
C THR A 30 17.63 -23.73 -4.55
N ARG A 31 18.71 -23.68 -3.78
CA ARG A 31 19.22 -24.84 -3.05
C ARG A 31 18.52 -24.95 -1.69
N ARG A 32 18.02 -26.14 -1.34
CA ARG A 32 17.51 -26.44 0.00
C ARG A 32 18.68 -26.60 0.99
N ALA A 33 18.38 -26.60 2.29
CA ALA A 33 19.39 -26.76 3.34
C ALA A 33 20.11 -28.13 3.26
N ASP A 34 19.39 -29.18 2.87
CA ASP A 34 19.90 -30.52 2.55
C ASP A 34 20.72 -30.58 1.24
N GLY A 35 20.74 -29.49 0.47
CA GLY A 35 21.53 -29.37 -0.74
C GLY A 35 20.81 -29.74 -2.04
N THR A 36 19.61 -30.33 -1.98
CA THR A 36 18.78 -30.60 -3.16
C THR A 36 18.26 -29.29 -3.79
N MET A 37 17.96 -29.29 -5.09
CA MET A 37 17.47 -28.09 -5.78
C MET A 37 15.93 -28.03 -5.79
N ARG A 38 15.40 -26.83 -5.57
CA ARG A 38 14.01 -26.47 -5.85
C ARG A 38 13.92 -26.07 -7.32
N LYS A 39 12.86 -26.51 -7.98
CA LYS A 39 12.59 -26.15 -9.37
C LYS A 39 12.38 -24.65 -9.52
N GLU A 40 12.73 -24.15 -10.70
CA GLU A 40 12.41 -22.80 -11.14
C GLU A 40 10.88 -22.63 -11.29
N LEU A 41 10.38 -21.44 -10.97
CA LEU A 41 8.94 -21.12 -11.07
C LEU A 41 8.72 -20.01 -12.10
N ARG A 42 7.91 -20.31 -13.12
CA ARG A 42 7.48 -19.32 -14.12
C ARG A 42 6.34 -18.48 -13.58
N ILE A 43 6.37 -17.19 -13.87
CA ILE A 43 5.38 -16.23 -13.42
C ILE A 43 4.48 -15.84 -14.60
N ARG A 44 3.18 -15.71 -14.33
CA ARG A 44 2.23 -15.26 -15.35
C ARG A 44 2.59 -13.85 -15.83
N PRO A 45 2.56 -13.57 -17.14
CA PRO A 45 2.82 -12.22 -17.64
C PRO A 45 1.82 -11.23 -17.03
N GLY A 46 2.33 -10.08 -16.60
CA GLY A 46 1.54 -9.03 -15.94
C GLY A 46 1.26 -9.24 -14.44
N PHE A 47 1.60 -10.40 -13.85
CA PHE A 47 1.45 -10.61 -12.41
C PHE A 47 2.58 -9.92 -11.63
N THR A 48 2.24 -9.02 -10.72
CA THR A 48 3.18 -8.37 -9.81
C THR A 48 2.81 -8.69 -8.36
N PRO A 49 3.69 -9.35 -7.60
CA PRO A 49 3.44 -9.65 -6.18
C PRO A 49 3.40 -8.37 -5.33
N GLN A 50 2.77 -8.45 -4.16
CA GLN A 50 2.55 -7.30 -3.26
C GLN A 50 3.86 -6.61 -2.82
N GLU A 51 4.93 -7.38 -2.63
CA GLU A 51 6.26 -6.85 -2.27
C GLU A 51 6.84 -5.94 -3.36
N ASP A 52 6.48 -6.18 -4.62
CA ASP A 52 6.92 -5.38 -5.77
C ASP A 52 5.94 -4.21 -6.05
N VAL A 53 4.77 -4.18 -5.40
CA VAL A 53 3.81 -3.07 -5.52
C VAL A 53 4.28 -1.91 -4.65
N GLY A 54 4.78 -0.86 -5.31
CA GLY A 54 5.21 0.35 -4.61
C GLY A 54 4.08 0.99 -3.83
N LEU A 55 4.31 1.24 -2.53
CA LEU A 55 3.45 2.08 -1.71
C LEU A 55 3.29 3.46 -2.36
N PHE A 56 2.12 4.09 -2.19
CA PHE A 56 1.88 5.42 -2.74
C PHE A 56 2.94 6.41 -2.24
N ARG A 57 3.73 6.94 -3.18
CA ARG A 57 4.67 8.04 -2.93
C ARG A 57 4.19 9.27 -3.67
N SER A 58 4.08 10.38 -2.95
CA SER A 58 3.68 11.65 -3.58
C SER A 58 4.71 12.07 -4.62
N ARG A 59 4.28 12.80 -5.66
CA ARG A 59 5.18 13.30 -6.72
C ARG A 59 6.39 14.05 -6.14
N ARG A 60 6.18 14.86 -5.08
CA ARG A 60 7.24 15.59 -4.37
C ARG A 60 8.26 14.65 -3.71
N GLN A 61 7.82 13.56 -3.10
CA GLN A 61 8.71 12.56 -2.49
C GLN A 61 9.51 11.81 -3.55
N GLN A 62 8.86 11.38 -4.64
CA GLN A 62 9.55 10.71 -5.76
C GLN A 62 10.63 11.61 -6.38
N THR A 63 10.33 12.91 -6.57
CA THR A 63 11.33 13.87 -7.07
C THR A 63 12.45 14.12 -6.08
N GLY A 64 12.19 14.03 -4.77
CA GLY A 64 13.20 14.20 -3.73
C GLY A 64 14.13 12.99 -3.58
N GLU A 65 13.62 11.76 -3.75
CA GLU A 65 14.41 10.53 -3.73
C GLU A 65 15.27 10.36 -4.99
N ARG A 66 14.76 10.77 -6.15
CA ARG A 66 15.50 10.73 -7.42
C ARG A 66 16.53 11.85 -7.54
N ALA A 67 16.38 12.92 -6.77
CA ALA A 67 17.36 13.99 -6.70
C ALA A 67 18.61 13.51 -5.93
N PRO A 68 19.83 13.79 -6.41
CA PRO A 68 21.04 13.40 -5.70
C PRO A 68 21.04 13.98 -4.28
N PRO A 69 21.65 13.30 -3.29
CA PRO A 69 21.70 13.79 -1.91
C PRO A 69 22.40 15.15 -1.89
N GLY A 70 21.64 16.23 -1.71
CA GLY A 70 22.12 17.61 -1.77
C GLY A 70 21.47 18.50 -2.82
N ALA A 71 20.71 17.95 -3.77
CA ALA A 71 19.84 18.72 -4.64
C ALA A 71 18.58 19.12 -3.85
N ALA A 72 18.74 20.13 -2.99
CA ALA A 72 17.63 20.80 -2.37
C ALA A 72 16.67 21.30 -3.46
N VAL A 73 15.36 21.12 -3.22
CA VAL A 73 14.32 21.85 -3.96
C VAL A 73 14.76 23.32 -4.03
N PRO A 74 14.76 23.97 -5.22
CA PRO A 74 15.17 25.36 -5.34
C PRO A 74 14.42 26.22 -4.30
N GLY A 75 15.16 26.80 -3.34
CA GLY A 75 14.63 27.63 -2.26
C GLY A 75 14.39 26.94 -0.89
N ALA A 76 14.65 25.64 -0.73
CA ALA A 76 14.63 24.98 0.58
C ALA A 76 16.01 25.01 1.25
N PRO A 77 16.13 25.33 2.56
CA PRO A 77 17.42 25.29 3.24
C PRO A 77 17.92 23.84 3.24
N ALA A 78 19.15 23.63 2.78
CA ALA A 78 19.80 22.33 2.79
C ALA A 78 19.83 21.80 4.23
N LYS A 79 18.97 20.83 4.53
CA LYS A 79 19.12 20.05 5.76
C LYS A 79 20.32 19.17 5.54
N ARG A 80 21.45 19.54 6.16
CA ARG A 80 22.62 18.66 6.28
C ARG A 80 22.12 17.29 6.73
N ALA A 81 22.42 16.27 5.96
CA ALA A 81 22.21 14.89 6.37
C ALA A 81 23.14 14.64 7.57
N VAL A 82 22.61 14.79 8.77
CA VAL A 82 23.29 14.36 9.99
C VAL A 82 23.05 12.85 10.08
N PRO A 83 24.09 12.02 10.19
CA PRO A 83 23.91 10.59 10.42
C PRO A 83 23.15 10.38 11.74
N PRO A 84 22.27 9.38 11.85
CA PRO A 84 21.55 9.10 13.09
C PRO A 84 22.55 8.58 14.13
N GLY A 85 23.03 9.46 15.02
CA GLY A 85 23.98 9.03 16.08
C GLY A 85 24.69 10.11 16.88
N THR A 86 24.62 11.40 16.52
CA THR A 86 25.25 12.46 17.34
C THR A 86 24.21 13.49 17.78
N ALA A 87 23.44 13.12 18.78
CA ALA A 87 22.81 14.10 19.66
C ALA A 87 23.88 14.60 20.64
N ASP A 88 23.79 15.90 20.93
CA ASP A 88 24.54 16.64 21.95
C ASP A 88 25.98 17.07 21.64
N ALA A 89 26.09 18.38 21.40
CA ALA A 89 27.11 19.31 21.90
C ALA A 89 27.72 20.20 20.81
N ALA A 90 27.04 21.31 20.51
CA ALA A 90 27.73 22.58 20.23
C ALA A 90 26.74 23.73 20.44
N GLY A 91 26.80 24.32 21.63
CA GLY A 91 26.10 25.55 21.96
C GLY A 91 26.53 26.70 21.06
N GLY A 92 25.54 27.38 20.49
CA GLY A 92 25.67 28.71 19.89
C GLY A 92 24.39 29.45 20.20
N GLY A 93 24.45 30.36 21.17
CA GLY A 93 23.31 31.13 21.65
C GLY A 93 22.76 32.05 20.57
N GLU A 94 21.76 31.60 19.83
CA GLU A 94 20.87 32.49 19.08
C GLU A 94 19.56 32.60 19.87
N ALA A 95 19.31 33.78 20.44
CA ALA A 95 18.06 34.09 21.07
C ALA A 95 16.92 33.83 20.06
N LYS A 96 16.19 32.73 20.25
CA LYS A 96 15.04 32.33 19.42
C LYS A 96 14.19 33.57 19.11
N SER A 97 14.02 33.89 17.82
CA SER A 97 13.22 35.04 17.39
C SER A 97 11.81 34.98 17.99
N LYS A 98 11.16 36.14 18.20
CA LYS A 98 9.79 36.20 18.76
C LYS A 98 8.80 35.29 18.01
N ALA A 99 9.03 35.07 16.71
CA ALA A 99 8.25 34.15 15.88
C ALA A 99 8.51 32.66 16.19
N ALA A 100 9.76 32.26 16.47
CA ALA A 100 10.10 30.90 16.84
C ALA A 100 9.43 30.47 18.16
N LYS A 101 9.44 31.36 19.17
CA LYS A 101 8.77 31.10 20.48
C LYS A 101 7.25 30.95 20.35
N LYS A 102 6.61 31.74 19.46
CA LYS A 102 5.16 31.65 19.21
C LYS A 102 4.77 30.34 18.50
N ASN A 103 5.61 29.86 17.59
CA ASN A 103 5.38 28.59 16.90
C ASN A 103 5.61 27.38 17.81
N GLU A 104 6.60 27.44 18.70
CA GLU A 104 6.85 26.41 19.71
C GLU A 104 5.65 26.27 20.66
N LYS A 105 5.11 27.40 21.16
CA LYS A 105 3.90 27.42 22.00
C LYS A 105 2.65 26.89 21.29
N ARG A 106 2.49 27.14 19.98
CA ARG A 106 1.39 26.56 19.18
C ARG A 106 1.54 25.05 19.00
N LYS A 107 2.77 24.57 18.82
CA LYS A 107 3.08 23.15 18.65
C LYS A 107 2.87 22.38 19.95
N GLU A 108 3.21 22.98 21.08
CA GLU A 108 2.99 22.41 22.41
C GLU A 108 1.50 22.30 22.74
N LYS A 109 0.70 23.36 22.55
CA LYS A 109 -0.76 23.30 22.70
C LYS A 109 -1.44 22.24 21.82
N LYS A 110 -0.95 22.06 20.59
CA LYS A 110 -1.47 21.03 19.67
C LYS A 110 -1.05 19.63 20.10
N ARG A 111 0.10 19.49 20.77
CA ARG A 111 0.57 18.21 21.31
C ARG A 111 -0.21 17.86 22.58
N GLU A 112 -0.48 18.83 23.45
CA GLU A 112 -1.31 18.69 24.65
C GLU A 112 -2.75 18.30 24.29
N ALA A 113 -3.37 18.96 23.31
CA ALA A 113 -4.69 18.58 22.79
C ALA A 113 -4.74 17.20 22.10
N LYS A 114 -3.59 16.59 21.79
CA LYS A 114 -3.48 15.23 21.24
C LYS A 114 -3.15 14.18 22.31
N VAL A 115 -2.75 14.63 23.51
CA VAL A 115 -2.42 13.76 24.65
C VAL A 115 -3.63 13.52 25.55
N GLU A 116 -4.70 14.33 25.46
CA GLU A 116 -5.99 13.89 25.97
C GLU A 116 -6.42 12.62 25.23
N PRO A 117 -6.67 11.51 25.94
CA PRO A 117 -6.91 10.22 25.33
C PRO A 117 -8.21 10.33 24.53
N VAL A 118 -8.08 10.29 23.20
CA VAL A 118 -9.17 9.84 22.34
C VAL A 118 -9.54 8.46 22.86
N ARG A 119 -10.65 8.38 23.59
CA ARG A 119 -11.26 7.12 24.00
C ARG A 119 -11.47 6.31 22.73
N ASP A 120 -10.76 5.20 22.63
CA ASP A 120 -10.86 4.24 21.54
C ASP A 120 -12.30 3.73 21.43
N ALA A 121 -13.08 4.36 20.54
CA ALA A 121 -14.41 3.89 20.13
C ALA A 121 -14.30 2.70 19.15
N TRP A 122 -13.23 1.89 19.28
CA TRP A 122 -12.86 0.80 18.37
C TRP A 122 -12.67 -0.53 19.11
N ASP A 123 -12.98 -0.60 20.40
CA ASP A 123 -12.78 -1.77 21.28
C ASP A 123 -14.12 -2.35 21.79
N GLU A 124 -15.18 -2.33 20.96
CA GLU A 124 -16.50 -2.88 21.33
C GLU A 124 -17.17 -3.67 20.19
N ASP A 125 -16.42 -4.57 19.55
CA ASP A 125 -16.99 -5.60 18.66
C ASP A 125 -16.17 -6.90 18.69
N ASP A 126 -15.84 -7.38 19.91
CA ASP A 126 -15.25 -8.71 20.11
C ASP A 126 -16.03 -9.49 21.19
N GLU A 127 -17.20 -10.02 20.80
CA GLU A 127 -17.78 -11.21 21.43
C GLU A 127 -18.36 -12.17 20.36
N PRO A 128 -18.17 -13.50 20.52
CA PRO A 128 -18.32 -14.46 19.43
C PRO A 128 -19.78 -14.86 19.15
N VAL A 129 -20.32 -14.45 18.00
CA VAL A 129 -21.64 -14.87 17.52
C VAL A 129 -21.61 -16.26 16.89
N LYS A 130 -21.86 -17.24 17.77
CA LYS A 130 -22.51 -18.55 17.57
C LYS A 130 -23.02 -18.88 16.16
N GLU A 131 -22.52 -20.00 15.63
CA GLU A 131 -22.92 -20.71 14.41
C GLU A 131 -24.46 -20.79 14.19
N LEU A 132 -24.97 -20.27 13.06
CA LEU A 132 -26.32 -20.54 12.54
C LEU A 132 -26.32 -20.63 10.99
N LYS A 133 -26.91 -21.73 10.48
CA LYS A 133 -26.97 -22.18 9.07
C LYS A 133 -27.70 -21.21 8.10
N PRO A 134 -27.34 -21.16 6.80
CA PRO A 134 -28.00 -20.30 5.82
C PRO A 134 -29.10 -21.05 5.05
N GLN A 135 -30.38 -20.90 5.42
CA GLN A 135 -31.50 -21.40 4.59
C GLN A 135 -32.68 -20.43 4.41
N ALA A 136 -32.70 -19.25 5.04
CA ALA A 136 -33.87 -18.35 4.98
C ALA A 136 -33.80 -17.23 3.91
N ALA A 137 -32.64 -16.98 3.28
CA ALA A 137 -32.48 -15.86 2.33
C ALA A 137 -32.86 -16.21 0.86
N ALA A 138 -33.05 -17.50 0.55
CA ALA A 138 -33.39 -17.96 -0.80
C ALA A 138 -34.90 -17.89 -1.10
N GLU A 139 -35.77 -18.19 -0.12
CA GLU A 139 -37.23 -18.19 -0.32
C GLU A 139 -37.84 -16.79 -0.49
N ALA A 140 -37.25 -15.76 0.15
CA ALA A 140 -37.77 -14.40 0.04
C ALA A 140 -37.48 -13.74 -1.33
N LYS A 141 -36.46 -14.22 -2.05
CA LYS A 141 -36.14 -13.74 -3.41
C LYS A 141 -36.96 -14.46 -4.49
N GLY A 142 -37.31 -15.73 -4.30
CA GLY A 142 -38.17 -16.48 -5.23
C GLY A 142 -39.56 -15.84 -5.37
N LYS A 143 -40.24 -15.61 -4.23
CA LYS A 143 -41.60 -15.06 -4.22
C LYS A 143 -41.72 -13.67 -4.86
N ARG A 144 -40.69 -12.83 -4.76
CA ARG A 144 -40.66 -11.50 -5.40
C ARG A 144 -40.46 -11.59 -6.92
N ALA A 145 -39.68 -12.56 -7.38
CA ALA A 145 -39.47 -12.78 -8.81
C ALA A 145 -40.75 -13.34 -9.46
N ASP A 146 -41.46 -14.26 -8.79
CA ASP A 146 -42.70 -14.85 -9.31
C ASP A 146 -43.80 -13.78 -9.46
N GLU A 147 -43.92 -12.85 -8.50
CA GLU A 147 -44.91 -11.77 -8.52
C GLU A 147 -44.61 -10.69 -9.60
N GLU A 148 -43.34 -10.45 -9.92
CA GLU A 148 -42.95 -9.53 -11.00
C GLU A 148 -43.20 -10.14 -12.39
N VAL A 149 -43.02 -11.45 -12.55
CA VAL A 149 -43.27 -12.16 -13.82
C VAL A 149 -44.77 -12.19 -14.14
N GLU A 150 -45.63 -12.39 -13.14
CA GLU A 150 -47.09 -12.34 -13.32
C GLU A 150 -47.58 -10.95 -13.75
N ARG A 151 -47.04 -9.88 -13.13
CA ARG A 151 -47.41 -8.50 -13.50
C ARG A 151 -47.00 -8.13 -14.93
N LEU A 152 -45.82 -8.59 -15.37
CA LEU A 152 -45.36 -8.38 -16.74
C LEU A 152 -46.18 -9.19 -17.75
N ALA A 153 -46.61 -10.40 -17.40
CA ALA A 153 -47.48 -11.22 -18.24
C ALA A 153 -48.85 -10.55 -18.44
N GLU A 154 -49.48 -10.05 -17.37
CA GLU A 154 -50.75 -9.32 -17.49
C GLU A 154 -50.63 -8.03 -18.32
N GLU A 155 -49.51 -7.32 -18.23
CA GLU A 155 -49.29 -6.10 -18.99
C GLU A 155 -49.14 -6.39 -20.49
N LEU A 156 -48.52 -7.52 -20.84
CA LEU A 156 -48.41 -8.00 -22.22
C LEU A 156 -49.76 -8.48 -22.76
N GLU A 157 -50.58 -9.16 -21.96
CA GLU A 157 -51.94 -9.56 -22.38
C GLU A 157 -52.87 -8.34 -22.57
N LYS A 158 -52.76 -7.32 -21.71
CA LYS A 158 -53.51 -6.06 -21.88
C LYS A 158 -53.05 -5.29 -23.12
N LYS A 159 -51.75 -5.32 -23.44
CA LYS A 159 -51.19 -4.72 -24.67
C LYS A 159 -51.56 -5.49 -25.94
N ALA A 160 -51.77 -6.81 -25.86
CA ALA A 160 -52.19 -7.63 -26.99
C ALA A 160 -53.72 -7.57 -27.27
N LYS A 161 -54.49 -6.97 -26.37
CA LYS A 161 -55.96 -6.85 -26.47
C LYS A 161 -56.45 -5.46 -26.90
N VAL A 162 -55.54 -4.58 -27.31
CA VAL A 162 -55.79 -3.29 -27.99
C VAL A 162 -55.37 -3.40 -29.44
#